data_AF-A0A3E3E0W3-F1
#
_entry.id   AF-A0A3E3E0W3-F1
#
_cell.length_a   1.000
_cell.length_b   1.000
_cell.length_c   1.000
_cell.angle_alpha   90.00
_cell.angle_beta   90.00
_cell.angle_gamma   90.00
#
_symmetry.space_group_name_H-M   'P 1'
#
loop_
_entity.id
_entity.type
_entity.pdbx_description
1 polymer ?
#
loop_
_entity_poly.entity_id
_entity_poly.type
_entity_poly.pdbx_seq_one_letter_code
_entity_poly.pdbx_strand_id
1 'polypeptide(L)'
;MKKRLTSLIILLLTILFCFSVFGCEKADNKFKGKVIKYENLDSIDKKMFSQLNKILYNSKETLWKDYNLKDKSFILIRKDEEDENGSKNRKNVSYYAINVNGMEDQDAKEVKMPKGFYFKSVYRFNKAPLKIENIRGNFSDTGSDLTIGNSKNIFCFKYNTDNFRKAVDPAYAFSPFFTHEAFHHYMQNDWKLEGAPSSVALTKKEISCIGLKYKVLDKMRTENEKDKISKKKLNKLISEYISIEEKRKEINERYLNEEHSKETAEGTACYVGLKAARLTNTRYGVLAFTNNKEKVTFSDVLDAMSKDKYPTTFIGDWELYNTGMELCITLDNLGIKNWQKKLNSQTPDKPINLYDILKKYYKQNKLEEISIEKIEDKYNYKEILKKSEKIQRLL
;
A
#
# COMPACT_ATOMS: atom_id res chain seq x y z
N MET A 1 28.89 -51.95 -63.83
CA MET A 1 28.69 -51.82 -62.36
C MET A 1 29.35 -50.60 -61.74
N LYS A 2 30.64 -50.32 -61.96
CA LYS A 2 31.35 -49.18 -61.34
C LYS A 2 30.66 -47.82 -61.51
N LYS A 3 30.25 -47.42 -62.73
CA LYS A 3 29.56 -46.13 -62.97
C LYS A 3 28.25 -45.95 -62.18
N ARG A 4 27.45 -47.01 -62.02
CA ARG A 4 26.19 -46.95 -61.25
C ARG A 4 26.46 -46.80 -59.74
N LEU A 5 27.52 -47.41 -59.24
CA LEU A 5 27.94 -47.28 -57.85
C LEU A 5 28.45 -45.86 -57.55
N THR A 6 29.21 -45.27 -58.48
CA THR A 6 29.69 -43.88 -58.34
C THR A 6 28.54 -42.87 -58.36
N SER A 7 27.55 -43.03 -59.25
CA SER A 7 26.35 -42.18 -59.25
C SER A 7 25.52 -42.33 -57.97
N LEU A 8 25.42 -43.54 -57.41
CA LEU A 8 24.71 -43.76 -56.15
C LEU A 8 25.39 -43.08 -54.97
N ILE A 9 26.73 -43.14 -54.91
CA ILE A 9 27.53 -42.50 -53.86
C ILE A 9 27.44 -40.98 -53.95
N ILE A 10 27.51 -40.42 -55.15
CA ILE A 10 27.35 -38.97 -55.37
C ILE A 10 25.94 -38.52 -54.95
N LEU A 11 24.89 -39.28 -55.30
CA LEU A 11 23.52 -38.96 -54.88
C LEU A 11 23.37 -39.01 -53.35
N LEU A 12 23.95 -40.02 -52.69
CA LEU A 12 23.94 -40.14 -51.23
C LEU A 12 24.69 -39.00 -50.55
N LEU A 13 25.86 -38.61 -51.07
CA LEU A 13 26.62 -37.46 -50.58
C LEU A 13 25.87 -36.15 -50.80
N THR A 14 25.15 -36.02 -51.92
CA THR A 14 24.34 -34.83 -52.22
C THR A 14 23.13 -34.74 -51.28
N ILE A 15 22.47 -35.87 -50.99
CA ILE A 15 21.38 -35.94 -50.02
C ILE A 15 21.90 -35.64 -48.61
N LEU A 16 23.05 -36.18 -48.21
CA LEU A 16 23.71 -35.86 -46.93
C LEU A 16 24.13 -34.38 -46.84
N PHE A 17 24.58 -33.78 -47.95
CA PHE A 17 24.91 -32.36 -48.03
C PHE A 17 23.64 -31.49 -47.98
N CYS A 18 22.55 -31.91 -48.63
CA CYS A 18 21.25 -31.26 -48.49
C CYS A 18 20.69 -31.40 -47.06
N PHE A 19 20.91 -32.53 -46.38
CA PHE A 19 20.57 -32.70 -44.96
C PHE A 19 21.56 -32.00 -44.00
N SER A 20 22.72 -31.52 -44.43
CA SER A 20 23.62 -30.71 -43.59
C SER A 20 23.44 -29.20 -43.82
N VAL A 21 23.07 -28.80 -45.04
CA VAL A 21 22.79 -27.41 -45.43
C VAL A 21 21.32 -27.02 -45.19
N PHE A 22 20.40 -27.98 -45.35
CA PHE A 22 18.94 -27.82 -45.14
C PHE A 22 18.38 -28.76 -44.07
N GLY A 23 19.24 -29.44 -43.31
CA GLY A 23 18.85 -30.35 -42.23
C GLY A 23 18.09 -29.67 -41.12
N CYS A 24 16.82 -30.08 -41.00
CA CYS A 24 15.90 -29.79 -39.92
C CYS A 24 15.83 -28.31 -39.57
N GLU A 25 14.78 -27.65 -40.04
CA GLU A 25 14.14 -26.61 -39.25
C GLU A 25 14.05 -27.11 -37.81
N LYS A 26 14.98 -26.61 -36.99
CA LYS A 26 14.92 -26.70 -35.55
C LYS A 26 13.57 -26.14 -35.17
N ALA A 27 12.69 -27.01 -34.69
CA ALA A 27 11.58 -26.62 -33.83
C ALA A 27 12.04 -25.49 -32.90
N ASP A 28 11.42 -24.31 -33.08
CA ASP A 28 11.50 -23.10 -32.26
C ASP A 28 12.73 -22.93 -31.36
N ASN A 29 13.89 -22.68 -31.97
CA ASN A 29 15.07 -22.22 -31.23
C ASN A 29 15.06 -20.69 -30.98
N LYS A 30 14.09 -19.93 -31.50
CA LYS A 30 13.95 -18.49 -31.21
C LYS A 30 13.58 -18.21 -29.74
N PHE A 31 12.98 -19.17 -29.04
CA PHE A 31 12.51 -19.02 -27.66
C PHE A 31 13.45 -19.56 -26.57
N LYS A 32 14.45 -20.40 -26.88
CA LYS A 32 15.29 -21.06 -25.86
C LYS A 32 16.18 -20.12 -25.04
N GLY A 33 16.26 -18.83 -25.39
CA GLY A 33 16.91 -17.78 -24.58
C GLY A 33 15.96 -16.70 -24.06
N LYS A 34 14.68 -16.72 -24.46
CA LYS A 34 13.67 -15.70 -24.12
C LYS A 34 12.75 -16.10 -22.97
N VAL A 35 12.83 -17.33 -22.46
CA VAL A 35 11.97 -17.81 -21.37
C VAL A 35 12.80 -18.19 -20.15
N ILE A 36 12.39 -17.73 -18.98
CA ILE A 36 12.92 -18.09 -17.67
C ILE A 36 11.81 -18.85 -16.92
N LYS A 37 12.16 -19.93 -16.23
CA LYS A 37 11.20 -20.62 -15.37
C LYS A 37 11.19 -20.02 -13.96
N TYR A 38 10.02 -19.89 -13.33
CA TYR A 38 9.85 -19.31 -12.00
C TYR A 38 10.77 -19.94 -10.93
N GLU A 39 10.99 -21.25 -10.96
CA GLU A 39 11.85 -21.96 -10.01
C GLU A 39 13.31 -21.46 -10.02
N ASN A 40 13.76 -20.93 -11.16
CA ASN A 40 15.11 -20.41 -11.36
C ASN A 40 15.24 -18.94 -10.90
N LEU A 41 14.15 -18.32 -10.44
CA LEU A 41 14.22 -16.99 -9.84
C LEU A 41 14.81 -17.08 -8.42
N ASP A 42 15.36 -15.96 -7.98
CA ASP A 42 15.86 -15.78 -6.61
C ASP A 42 14.74 -15.98 -5.57
N SER A 43 15.09 -16.43 -4.37
CA SER A 43 14.11 -16.67 -3.31
C SER A 43 13.33 -15.41 -2.90
N ILE A 44 13.94 -14.23 -2.94
CA ILE A 44 13.27 -12.95 -2.69
C ILE A 44 12.26 -12.62 -3.78
N ASP A 45 12.63 -12.78 -5.05
CA ASP A 45 11.73 -12.57 -6.18
C ASP A 45 10.55 -13.56 -6.14
N LYS A 46 10.80 -14.81 -5.76
CA LYS A 46 9.75 -15.82 -5.53
C LYS A 46 8.82 -15.44 -4.38
N LYS A 47 9.34 -14.92 -3.26
CA LYS A 47 8.52 -14.41 -2.14
C LYS A 47 7.67 -13.22 -2.56
N MET A 48 8.25 -12.29 -3.32
CA MET A 48 7.55 -11.15 -3.91
C MET A 48 6.37 -11.63 -4.75
N PHE A 49 6.59 -12.50 -5.74
CA PHE A 49 5.53 -12.99 -6.60
C PHE A 49 4.47 -13.78 -5.84
N SER A 50 4.88 -14.57 -4.84
CA SER A 50 3.95 -15.33 -3.98
C SER A 50 3.02 -14.41 -3.17
N GLN A 51 3.56 -13.36 -2.53
CA GLN A 51 2.74 -12.37 -1.83
C GLN A 51 1.86 -11.60 -2.82
N LEU A 52 2.39 -11.15 -3.95
CA LEU A 52 1.63 -10.44 -4.97
C LEU A 52 0.47 -11.27 -5.50
N ASN A 53 0.68 -12.55 -5.79
CA ASN A 53 -0.37 -13.44 -6.26
C ASN A 53 -1.50 -13.60 -5.22
N LYS A 54 -1.17 -13.65 -3.93
CA LYS A 54 -2.17 -13.69 -2.85
C LYS A 54 -3.03 -12.42 -2.83
N ILE A 55 -2.38 -11.26 -2.95
CA ILE A 55 -3.05 -9.94 -2.97
C ILE A 55 -3.97 -9.80 -4.19
N LEU A 56 -3.50 -10.22 -5.37
CA LEU A 56 -4.22 -9.98 -6.63
C LEU A 56 -5.36 -10.98 -6.89
N TYR A 57 -5.20 -12.24 -6.48
CA TYR A 57 -6.07 -13.31 -6.98
C TYR A 57 -6.66 -14.22 -5.91
N ASN A 58 -6.18 -14.14 -4.66
CA ASN A 58 -6.50 -15.15 -3.64
C ASN A 58 -7.49 -14.68 -2.57
N SER A 59 -8.30 -13.65 -2.84
CA SER A 59 -9.18 -13.07 -1.82
C SER A 59 -10.66 -13.06 -2.18
N LYS A 60 -11.48 -13.55 -1.25
CA LYS A 60 -12.87 -13.12 -1.09
C LYS A 60 -12.95 -11.68 -0.54
N GLU A 61 -11.86 -11.19 0.06
CA GLU A 61 -11.74 -9.87 0.64
C GLU A 61 -11.39 -8.84 -0.44
N THR A 62 -12.27 -7.87 -0.65
CA THR A 62 -12.01 -6.75 -1.56
C THR A 62 -11.13 -5.71 -0.85
N LEU A 63 -9.95 -5.41 -1.42
CA LEU A 63 -9.04 -4.37 -0.89
C LEU A 63 -9.75 -3.02 -0.81
N TRP A 64 -10.37 -2.59 -1.90
CA TRP A 64 -11.17 -1.38 -1.96
C TRP A 64 -12.25 -1.48 -3.06
N LYS A 65 -13.40 -0.85 -2.84
CA LYS A 65 -14.51 -0.91 -3.79
C LYS A 65 -14.13 -0.24 -5.11
N ASP A 66 -14.41 -0.94 -6.20
CA ASP A 66 -14.14 -0.51 -7.58
C ASP A 66 -12.62 -0.32 -7.87
N TYR A 67 -11.76 -0.89 -7.01
CA TYR A 67 -10.31 -0.96 -7.18
C TYR A 67 -9.88 -2.43 -7.32
N ASN A 68 -9.38 -2.80 -8.49
CA ASN A 68 -8.89 -4.16 -8.73
C ASN A 68 -7.47 -4.14 -9.31
N LEU A 69 -6.51 -4.47 -8.46
CA LEU A 69 -5.10 -4.53 -8.85
C LEU A 69 -4.81 -5.62 -9.90
N LYS A 70 -5.63 -6.68 -9.98
CA LYS A 70 -5.42 -7.76 -10.98
C LYS A 70 -5.48 -7.26 -12.43
N ASP A 71 -6.18 -6.16 -12.64
CA ASP A 71 -6.40 -5.55 -13.96
C ASP A 71 -5.41 -4.43 -14.28
N LYS A 72 -4.49 -4.14 -13.35
CA LYS A 72 -3.44 -3.12 -13.50
C LYS A 72 -2.12 -3.76 -13.96
N SER A 73 -1.27 -2.92 -14.55
CA SER A 73 0.10 -3.26 -14.96
C SER A 73 1.10 -2.78 -13.92
N PHE A 74 2.24 -3.43 -13.75
CA PHE A 74 3.23 -3.01 -12.74
C PHE A 74 4.65 -3.21 -13.23
N ILE A 75 5.55 -2.36 -12.73
CA ILE A 75 6.99 -2.62 -12.73
C ILE A 75 7.45 -2.87 -11.30
N LEU A 76 8.13 -3.99 -11.07
CA LEU A 76 8.75 -4.31 -9.80
C LEU A 76 10.27 -4.39 -9.94
N ILE A 77 10.98 -3.73 -9.02
CA ILE A 77 12.44 -3.59 -9.08
C ILE A 77 13.07 -4.08 -7.79
N ARG A 78 13.98 -5.04 -7.87
CA ARG A 78 14.82 -5.42 -6.73
C ARG A 78 15.98 -4.44 -6.57
N LYS A 79 16.14 -3.84 -5.39
CA LYS A 79 17.19 -2.83 -5.10
C LYS A 79 18.49 -3.41 -4.57
N ASP A 80 18.45 -4.59 -3.97
CA ASP A 80 19.57 -5.17 -3.23
C ASP A 80 20.05 -6.48 -3.84
N GLU A 81 21.31 -6.78 -3.54
CA GLU A 81 21.99 -8.01 -3.94
C GLU A 81 21.96 -9.07 -2.83
N GLU A 82 21.22 -8.84 -1.76
CA GLU A 82 21.12 -9.77 -0.64
C GLU A 82 20.11 -10.87 -0.93
N ASP A 83 20.45 -12.10 -0.58
CA ASP A 83 19.48 -13.19 -0.48
C ASP A 83 18.74 -13.16 0.86
N GLU A 84 17.82 -14.10 1.07
CA GLU A 84 17.05 -14.18 2.31
C GLU A 84 17.89 -14.33 3.60
N ASN A 85 19.13 -14.82 3.47
CA ASN A 85 20.05 -15.09 4.58
C ASN A 85 21.06 -13.96 4.84
N GLY A 86 21.04 -12.89 4.04
CA GLY A 86 21.98 -11.75 4.18
C GLY A 86 23.26 -11.91 3.38
N SER A 87 23.35 -12.95 2.54
CA SER A 87 24.53 -13.13 1.68
C SER A 87 24.42 -12.23 0.46
N LYS A 88 25.46 -11.43 0.21
CA LYS A 88 25.56 -10.60 -0.99
C LYS A 88 25.93 -11.45 -2.21
N ASN A 89 25.09 -11.44 -3.24
CA ASN A 89 25.34 -12.05 -4.53
C ASN A 89 25.20 -11.00 -5.64
N ARG A 90 26.32 -10.67 -6.30
CA ARG A 90 26.51 -9.57 -7.27
C ARG A 90 25.67 -9.65 -8.57
N LYS A 91 24.57 -10.40 -8.61
CA LYS A 91 23.86 -10.77 -9.86
C LYS A 91 22.36 -10.47 -9.87
N ASN A 92 21.79 -9.82 -8.85
CA ASN A 92 20.36 -9.94 -8.62
C ASN A 92 19.54 -8.64 -8.55
N VAL A 93 19.99 -7.56 -9.19
CA VAL A 93 19.04 -6.49 -9.55
C VAL A 93 18.13 -7.04 -10.65
N SER A 94 16.85 -7.20 -10.33
CA SER A 94 15.84 -7.75 -11.23
C SER A 94 14.77 -6.70 -11.47
N TYR A 95 14.33 -6.60 -12.72
CA TYR A 95 13.22 -5.74 -13.13
C TYR A 95 12.15 -6.64 -13.73
N TYR A 96 10.93 -6.54 -13.23
CA TYR A 96 9.80 -7.34 -13.69
C TYR A 96 8.70 -6.44 -14.20
N ALA A 97 8.21 -6.71 -15.41
CA ALA A 97 6.96 -6.19 -15.94
C ALA A 97 5.85 -7.21 -15.74
N ILE A 98 4.75 -6.78 -15.13
CA ILE A 98 3.59 -7.63 -14.81
C ILE A 98 2.36 -7.05 -15.49
N ASN A 99 1.64 -7.87 -16.25
CA ASN A 99 0.46 -7.47 -17.04
C ASN A 99 0.74 -6.27 -17.98
N VAL A 100 1.98 -6.11 -18.46
CA VAL A 100 2.36 -5.06 -19.44
C VAL A 100 2.24 -5.65 -20.85
N ASN A 101 1.59 -4.92 -21.75
CA ASN A 101 1.40 -5.35 -23.15
C ASN A 101 2.59 -4.92 -24.03
N GLY A 102 2.93 -5.71 -25.05
CA GLY A 102 4.01 -5.39 -26.00
C GLY A 102 5.41 -5.62 -25.45
N MET A 103 5.55 -6.51 -24.46
CA MET A 103 6.82 -6.84 -23.81
C MET A 103 7.64 -7.88 -24.60
N GLU A 104 6.97 -8.68 -25.42
CA GLU A 104 7.55 -9.65 -26.36
C GLU A 104 8.49 -9.03 -27.39
N ASP A 105 8.27 -7.76 -27.72
CA ASP A 105 9.06 -6.94 -28.66
C ASP A 105 10.20 -6.19 -27.97
N GLN A 106 10.27 -6.22 -26.64
CA GLN A 106 11.34 -5.58 -25.86
C GLN A 106 12.50 -6.54 -25.60
N ASP A 107 13.65 -6.03 -25.16
CA ASP A 107 14.75 -6.85 -24.62
C ASP A 107 14.41 -7.38 -23.21
N ALA A 108 13.42 -8.27 -23.18
CA ALA A 108 12.91 -8.92 -21.99
C ALA A 108 12.73 -10.42 -22.21
N LYS A 109 12.77 -11.16 -21.11
CA LYS A 109 12.53 -12.60 -21.08
C LYS A 109 11.23 -12.88 -20.37
N GLU A 110 10.35 -13.64 -21.00
CA GLU A 110 9.12 -14.10 -20.36
C GLU A 110 9.46 -14.99 -19.15
N VAL A 111 8.75 -14.80 -18.05
CA VAL A 111 8.84 -15.66 -16.87
C VAL A 111 7.65 -16.62 -16.89
N LYS A 112 7.93 -17.89 -17.10
CA LYS A 112 6.91 -18.93 -17.02
C LYS A 112 6.49 -19.15 -15.56
N MET A 113 5.32 -18.65 -15.22
CA MET A 113 4.73 -18.79 -13.89
C MET A 113 4.17 -20.21 -13.66
N PRO A 114 4.24 -20.75 -12.44
CA PRO A 114 3.71 -22.07 -12.15
C PRO A 114 2.16 -22.04 -12.04
N LYS A 115 1.54 -23.21 -12.06
CA LYS A 115 0.09 -23.33 -11.82
C LYS A 115 -0.29 -22.70 -10.48
N GLY A 116 -1.42 -21.99 -10.46
CA GLY A 116 -1.91 -21.26 -9.28
C GLY A 116 -1.46 -19.79 -9.20
N PHE A 117 -0.63 -19.34 -10.15
CA PHE A 117 -0.36 -17.93 -10.38
C PHE A 117 -1.18 -17.43 -11.57
N TYR A 118 -1.89 -16.32 -11.39
CA TYR A 118 -2.91 -15.88 -12.36
C TYR A 118 -2.57 -14.55 -13.05
N PHE A 119 -1.31 -14.13 -13.02
CA PHE A 119 -0.84 -12.98 -13.80
C PHE A 119 -1.11 -13.20 -15.29
N LYS A 120 -1.55 -12.15 -16.00
CA LYS A 120 -1.78 -12.20 -17.46
C LYS A 120 -0.46 -12.40 -18.20
N SER A 121 0.59 -11.73 -17.74
CA SER A 121 1.94 -11.86 -18.26
C SER A 121 2.98 -11.43 -17.22
N VAL A 122 4.17 -12.04 -17.29
CA VAL A 122 5.34 -11.63 -16.49
C VAL A 122 6.58 -11.66 -17.38
N TYR A 123 7.30 -10.55 -17.43
CA TYR A 123 8.56 -10.43 -18.16
C TYR A 123 9.65 -9.90 -17.25
N ARG A 124 10.88 -10.39 -17.39
CA ARG A 124 12.08 -9.90 -16.72
C ARG A 124 12.95 -9.15 -17.73
N PHE A 125 13.33 -7.92 -17.41
CA PHE A 125 14.28 -7.19 -18.25
C PHE A 125 15.71 -7.63 -17.95
N ASN A 126 16.57 -7.59 -18.98
CA ASN A 126 18.01 -7.77 -18.80
C ASN A 126 18.67 -6.51 -18.20
N LYS A 127 18.10 -5.33 -18.46
CA LYS A 127 18.51 -4.01 -17.94
C LYS A 127 17.30 -3.13 -17.70
N ALA A 128 17.38 -2.17 -16.79
CA ALA A 128 16.31 -1.19 -16.63
C ALA A 128 16.15 -0.32 -17.89
N PRO A 129 14.92 -0.12 -18.38
CA PRO A 129 14.62 1.00 -19.26
C PRO A 129 15.01 2.33 -18.58
N LEU A 130 15.62 3.27 -19.32
CA LEU A 130 16.07 4.58 -18.80
C LEU A 130 14.99 5.33 -18.00
N LYS A 131 13.73 5.24 -18.44
CA LYS A 131 12.58 5.85 -17.74
C LYS A 131 12.40 5.32 -16.31
N ILE A 132 12.76 4.05 -16.08
CA ILE A 132 12.67 3.40 -14.77
C ILE A 132 13.86 3.80 -13.89
N GLU A 133 15.06 3.95 -14.47
CA GLU A 133 16.27 4.35 -13.72
C GLU A 133 16.14 5.74 -13.10
N ASN A 134 15.39 6.64 -13.76
CA ASN A 134 15.19 8.01 -13.31
C ASN A 134 14.22 8.16 -12.12
N ILE A 135 13.56 7.09 -11.68
CA ILE A 135 12.68 7.13 -10.50
C ILE A 135 13.55 7.28 -9.25
N ARG A 136 13.53 8.45 -8.61
CA ARG A 136 14.39 8.78 -7.45
C ARG A 136 13.97 8.04 -6.17
N GLY A 137 12.69 7.74 -5.99
CA GLY A 137 12.13 7.08 -4.81
C GLY A 137 12.12 5.55 -4.85
N ASN A 138 11.42 4.95 -3.89
CA ASN A 138 11.08 3.52 -3.86
C ASN A 138 9.87 3.17 -4.73
N PHE A 139 9.18 4.15 -5.27
CA PHE A 139 8.03 3.95 -6.13
C PHE A 139 7.88 5.15 -7.08
N SER A 140 7.06 5.00 -8.10
CA SER A 140 6.69 6.09 -9.00
C SER A 140 5.68 7.02 -8.32
N ASP A 141 5.86 8.33 -8.48
CA ASP A 141 4.96 9.34 -7.91
C ASP A 141 3.52 9.18 -8.44
N THR A 142 2.56 9.65 -7.63
CA THR A 142 1.16 9.80 -8.04
C THR A 142 1.09 10.72 -9.27
N GLY A 143 0.36 10.29 -10.30
CA GLY A 143 0.22 11.04 -11.56
C GLY A 143 1.35 10.82 -12.56
N SER A 144 2.31 9.93 -12.27
CA SER A 144 3.32 9.55 -13.25
C SER A 144 2.70 8.84 -14.48
N ASP A 145 3.13 9.25 -15.67
CA ASP A 145 2.63 8.75 -16.96
C ASP A 145 3.52 7.63 -17.54
N LEU A 146 4.15 6.84 -16.66
CA LEU A 146 5.12 5.83 -17.06
C LEU A 146 4.51 4.89 -18.10
N THR A 147 5.17 4.86 -19.26
CA THR A 147 4.77 4.08 -20.44
C THR A 147 5.88 3.13 -20.81
N ILE A 148 5.57 1.83 -20.86
CA ILE A 148 6.47 0.74 -21.21
C ILE A 148 5.72 -0.25 -22.10
N GLY A 149 6.36 -0.67 -23.20
CA GLY A 149 5.67 -1.38 -24.27
C GLY A 149 4.49 -0.55 -24.76
N ASN A 150 3.31 -1.16 -24.79
CA ASN A 150 2.06 -0.53 -25.20
C ASN A 150 1.16 -0.12 -24.01
N SER A 151 1.62 -0.34 -22.77
CA SER A 151 0.88 0.04 -21.57
C SER A 151 1.28 1.45 -21.08
N LYS A 152 0.30 2.19 -20.57
CA LYS A 152 0.45 3.53 -19.97
C LYS A 152 0.03 3.52 -18.51
N ASN A 153 0.40 4.57 -17.77
CA ASN A 153 0.06 4.74 -16.35
C ASN A 153 0.47 3.52 -15.51
N ILE A 154 1.74 3.12 -15.66
CA ILE A 154 2.27 1.92 -15.00
C ILE A 154 2.89 2.33 -13.66
N PHE A 155 2.34 1.79 -12.58
CA PHE A 155 2.93 1.91 -11.25
C PHE A 155 4.26 1.14 -11.17
N CYS A 156 5.29 1.82 -10.69
CA CYS A 156 6.59 1.22 -10.40
C CYS A 156 6.80 1.13 -8.89
N PHE A 157 7.28 0.00 -8.42
CA PHE A 157 7.62 -0.21 -7.01
C PHE A 157 8.95 -0.94 -6.87
N LYS A 158 9.78 -0.47 -5.95
CA LYS A 158 11.09 -1.02 -5.64
C LYS A 158 11.02 -1.78 -4.31
N TYR A 159 11.44 -3.03 -4.32
CA TYR A 159 11.52 -3.88 -3.15
C TYR A 159 12.95 -4.31 -2.86
N ASN A 160 13.19 -4.77 -1.64
CA ASN A 160 14.42 -5.37 -1.20
C ASN A 160 14.14 -6.53 -0.24
N THR A 161 15.18 -7.15 0.27
CA THR A 161 15.06 -8.28 1.18
C THR A 161 14.41 -7.91 2.51
N ASP A 162 14.64 -6.69 3.01
CA ASP A 162 14.09 -6.23 4.29
C ASP A 162 12.56 -6.12 4.26
N ASN A 163 11.94 -5.91 3.09
CA ASN A 163 10.50 -5.98 2.94
C ASN A 163 9.91 -7.37 3.24
N PHE A 164 10.73 -8.44 3.25
CA PHE A 164 10.31 -9.83 3.46
C PHE A 164 10.91 -10.52 4.68
N ARG A 165 12.03 -10.01 5.21
CA ARG A 165 12.47 -10.35 6.56
C ARG A 165 11.42 -9.82 7.55
N LYS A 166 11.49 -10.16 8.84
CA LYS A 166 10.61 -9.52 9.84
C LYS A 166 10.86 -8.02 9.77
N ALA A 167 10.10 -7.32 8.94
CA ALA A 167 10.39 -5.95 8.55
C ALA A 167 10.54 -5.17 9.85
N VAL A 168 11.62 -4.40 9.95
CA VAL A 168 11.91 -3.63 11.17
C VAL A 168 10.66 -2.83 11.53
N ASP A 169 10.00 -2.25 10.52
CA ASP A 169 8.65 -1.70 10.62
C ASP A 169 7.65 -2.54 9.78
N PRO A 170 6.59 -3.09 10.40
CA PRO A 170 5.44 -3.71 9.74
C PRO A 170 4.87 -2.94 8.53
N ALA A 171 4.88 -1.61 8.55
CA ALA A 171 4.38 -0.78 7.45
C ALA A 171 5.20 -0.93 6.16
N TYR A 172 6.50 -1.20 6.28
CA TYR A 172 7.41 -1.41 5.15
C TYR A 172 7.52 -2.87 4.70
N ALA A 173 6.73 -3.78 5.27
CA ALA A 173 6.63 -5.13 4.71
C ALA A 173 6.05 -5.05 3.28
N PHE A 174 6.44 -5.98 2.41
CA PHE A 174 6.14 -5.88 0.98
C PHE A 174 4.64 -5.70 0.69
N SER A 175 3.78 -6.56 1.22
CA SER A 175 2.34 -6.51 0.93
C SER A 175 1.64 -5.22 1.37
N PRO A 176 1.76 -4.73 2.63
CA PRO A 176 1.14 -3.47 2.99
C PRO A 176 1.75 -2.30 2.23
N PHE A 177 3.07 -2.24 2.08
CA PHE A 177 3.72 -1.09 1.44
C PHE A 177 3.41 -1.00 -0.05
N PHE A 178 3.53 -2.10 -0.79
CA PHE A 178 3.20 -2.13 -2.21
C PHE A 178 1.76 -1.69 -2.49
N THR A 179 0.81 -2.20 -1.68
CA THR A 179 -0.62 -1.90 -1.92
C THR A 179 -1.03 -0.52 -1.45
N HIS A 180 -0.37 0.03 -0.42
CA HIS A 180 -0.50 1.42 0.00
C HIS A 180 -0.09 2.35 -1.15
N GLU A 181 1.12 2.19 -1.69
CA GLU A 181 1.62 3.07 -2.75
C GLU A 181 0.89 2.88 -4.08
N ALA A 182 0.53 1.63 -4.42
CA ALA A 182 -0.28 1.37 -5.60
C ALA A 182 -1.67 2.03 -5.49
N PHE A 183 -2.23 2.15 -4.27
CA PHE A 183 -3.52 2.79 -4.05
C PHE A 183 -3.45 4.29 -4.31
N HIS A 184 -2.41 4.97 -3.78
CA HIS A 184 -2.13 6.36 -4.11
C HIS A 184 -2.08 6.58 -5.63
N HIS A 185 -1.28 5.76 -6.32
CA HIS A 185 -1.07 5.88 -7.76
C HIS A 185 -2.34 5.62 -8.58
N TYR A 186 -3.09 4.55 -8.30
CA TYR A 186 -4.19 4.11 -9.17
C TYR A 186 -5.57 4.66 -8.79
N MET A 187 -5.79 5.03 -7.54
CA MET A 187 -7.11 5.42 -7.03
C MET A 187 -7.18 6.88 -6.64
N GLN A 188 -6.11 7.43 -6.08
CA GLN A 188 -6.12 8.75 -5.46
C GLN A 188 -5.56 9.85 -6.36
N ASN A 189 -5.18 9.53 -7.60
CA ASN A 189 -4.63 10.49 -8.55
C ASN A 189 -5.55 11.69 -8.82
N ASP A 190 -6.87 11.47 -8.81
CA ASP A 190 -7.88 12.52 -9.06
C ASP A 190 -8.52 13.04 -7.76
N TRP A 191 -8.03 12.61 -6.59
CA TRP A 191 -8.57 13.07 -5.30
C TRP A 191 -8.03 14.46 -4.99
N LYS A 192 -8.91 15.36 -4.51
CA LYS A 192 -8.45 16.65 -4.02
C LYS A 192 -7.99 16.51 -2.58
N LEU A 193 -6.69 16.57 -2.41
CA LEU A 193 -6.08 16.57 -1.09
C LEU A 193 -5.55 17.99 -0.81
N GLU A 194 -5.96 18.56 0.31
CA GLU A 194 -5.32 19.75 0.88
C GLU A 194 -3.88 19.42 1.32
N GLY A 195 -3.09 20.47 1.60
CA GLY A 195 -1.71 20.34 2.06
C GLY A 195 -1.58 19.58 3.39
N ALA A 196 -0.36 19.25 3.76
CA ALA A 196 -0.09 18.60 5.04
C ALA A 196 -0.25 19.59 6.20
N PRO A 197 -0.93 19.21 7.30
CA PRO A 197 -1.10 20.08 8.45
C PRO A 197 0.25 20.39 9.09
N SER A 198 0.54 21.68 9.28
CA SER A 198 1.74 22.09 10.00
C SER A 198 1.54 21.89 11.50
N SER A 199 2.36 21.02 12.11
CA SER A 199 2.40 20.89 13.57
C SER A 199 3.09 22.07 14.26
N VAL A 200 3.79 22.92 13.50
CA VAL A 200 4.46 24.12 14.02
C VAL A 200 3.41 25.11 14.51
N ALA A 201 3.55 25.54 15.77
CA ALA A 201 2.70 26.50 16.47
C ALA A 201 1.32 26.01 16.94
N LEU A 202 1.08 24.69 17.03
CA LEU A 202 -0.13 24.18 17.70
C LEU A 202 -0.20 24.65 19.15
N THR A 203 -1.34 25.22 19.54
CA THR A 203 -1.57 25.64 20.92
C THR A 203 -1.87 24.46 21.84
N LYS A 204 -1.64 24.61 23.16
CA LYS A 204 -2.07 23.60 24.13
C LYS A 204 -3.55 23.24 24.03
N LYS A 205 -4.42 24.17 23.63
CA LYS A 205 -5.86 23.91 23.47
C LYS A 205 -6.14 23.01 22.26
N GLU A 206 -5.47 23.27 21.14
CA GLU A 206 -5.55 22.42 19.94
C GLU A 206 -5.03 21.01 20.22
N ILE A 207 -3.85 20.91 20.83
CA ILE A 207 -3.25 19.61 21.22
C ILE A 207 -4.16 18.89 22.22
N SER A 208 -4.82 19.59 23.14
CA SER A 208 -5.73 18.94 24.09
C SER A 208 -6.96 18.35 23.40
N CYS A 209 -7.49 19.01 22.38
CA CYS A 209 -8.59 18.45 21.59
C CYS A 209 -8.15 17.23 20.77
N ILE A 210 -6.92 17.23 20.26
CA ILE A 210 -6.30 16.05 19.64
C ILE A 210 -6.17 14.92 20.68
N GLY A 211 -5.77 15.23 21.91
CA GLY A 211 -5.74 14.26 23.01
C GLY A 211 -7.12 13.66 23.35
N LEU A 212 -8.18 14.46 23.30
CA LEU A 212 -9.56 13.94 23.43
C LEU A 212 -9.93 13.02 22.27
N LYS A 213 -9.59 13.40 21.02
CA LYS A 213 -9.77 12.56 19.83
C LYS A 213 -9.06 11.22 20.01
N TYR A 214 -7.81 11.21 20.49
CA TYR A 214 -7.05 9.99 20.74
C TYR A 214 -7.74 9.06 21.76
N LYS A 215 -8.28 9.60 22.86
CA LYS A 215 -9.05 8.81 23.83
C LYS A 215 -10.26 8.13 23.21
N VAL A 216 -10.96 8.82 22.30
CA VAL A 216 -12.10 8.25 21.58
C VAL A 216 -11.64 7.19 20.59
N LEU A 217 -10.59 7.45 19.80
CA LEU A 217 -10.03 6.51 18.83
C LEU A 217 -9.49 5.23 19.49
N ASP A 218 -8.85 5.34 20.66
CA ASP A 218 -8.42 4.18 21.46
C ASP A 218 -9.59 3.25 21.82
N LYS A 219 -10.74 3.85 22.16
CA LYS A 219 -11.96 3.12 22.47
C LYS A 219 -12.65 2.56 21.22
N MET A 220 -12.63 3.29 20.10
CA MET A 220 -13.11 2.78 18.81
C MET A 220 -12.31 1.54 18.42
N ARG A 221 -10.97 1.64 18.46
CA ARG A 221 -10.06 0.53 18.19
C ARG A 221 -10.31 -0.67 19.08
N THR A 222 -10.45 -0.45 20.39
CA THR A 222 -10.77 -1.51 21.34
C THR A 222 -12.09 -2.22 21.03
N GLU A 223 -13.09 -1.51 20.51
CA GLU A 223 -14.36 -2.10 20.11
C GLU A 223 -14.27 -2.80 18.75
N ASN A 224 -13.52 -2.22 17.80
CA ASN A 224 -13.32 -2.72 16.44
C ASN A 224 -12.54 -4.03 16.38
N GLU A 225 -11.70 -4.31 17.38
CA GLU A 225 -10.91 -5.54 17.46
C GLU A 225 -11.63 -6.70 18.17
N LYS A 226 -12.87 -6.51 18.63
CA LYS A 226 -13.64 -7.59 19.26
C LYS A 226 -14.23 -8.51 18.21
N ASP A 227 -14.32 -9.81 18.55
CA ASP A 227 -15.06 -10.78 17.74
C ASP A 227 -16.54 -10.38 17.54
N LYS A 228 -17.14 -9.78 18.58
CA LYS A 228 -18.51 -9.26 18.55
C LYS A 228 -18.54 -7.76 18.79
N ILE A 229 -18.57 -7.02 17.68
CA ILE A 229 -18.63 -5.56 17.66
C ILE A 229 -20.02 -5.07 18.08
N SER A 230 -20.06 -4.09 18.99
CA SER A 230 -21.27 -3.37 19.39
C SER A 230 -21.43 -2.08 18.60
N LYS A 231 -22.33 -2.10 17.60
CA LYS A 231 -22.72 -0.89 16.84
C LYS A 231 -23.22 0.23 17.74
N LYS A 232 -23.93 -0.09 18.83
CA LYS A 232 -24.38 0.91 19.81
C LYS A 232 -23.20 1.64 20.46
N LYS A 233 -22.14 0.92 20.84
CA LYS A 233 -20.93 1.53 21.42
C LYS A 233 -20.19 2.36 20.39
N LEU A 234 -20.00 1.84 19.18
CA LEU A 234 -19.37 2.60 18.08
C LEU A 234 -20.15 3.87 17.75
N ASN A 235 -21.48 3.82 17.68
CA ASN A 235 -22.31 5.01 17.45
C ASN A 235 -22.13 6.08 18.54
N LYS A 236 -22.06 5.67 19.81
CA LYS A 236 -21.76 6.60 20.91
C LYS A 236 -20.37 7.23 20.76
N LEU A 237 -19.37 6.44 20.39
CA LEU A 237 -18.01 6.93 20.16
C LEU A 237 -17.95 7.88 18.96
N ILE A 238 -18.73 7.64 17.90
CA ILE A 238 -18.86 8.58 16.77
C ILE A 238 -19.46 9.90 17.24
N SER A 239 -20.51 9.88 18.06
CA SER A 239 -21.06 11.12 18.62
C SER A 239 -20.01 11.92 19.39
N GLU A 240 -19.17 11.26 20.19
CA GLU A 240 -18.07 11.91 20.91
C GLU A 240 -17.02 12.46 19.92
N TYR A 241 -16.58 11.66 18.94
CA TYR A 241 -15.65 12.06 17.90
C TYR A 241 -16.15 13.30 17.14
N ILE A 242 -17.40 13.28 16.65
CA ILE A 242 -17.99 14.39 15.92
C ILE A 242 -18.04 15.66 16.76
N SER A 243 -18.39 15.56 18.04
CA SER A 243 -18.47 16.74 18.93
C SER A 243 -17.08 17.34 19.19
N ILE A 244 -16.05 16.51 19.29
CA ILE A 244 -14.66 16.97 19.36
C ILE A 244 -14.24 17.65 18.05
N GLU A 245 -14.53 17.06 16.90
CA GLU A 245 -14.18 17.63 15.59
C GLU A 245 -14.90 18.98 15.34
N GLU A 246 -16.17 19.14 15.74
CA GLU A 246 -16.84 20.46 15.71
C GLU A 246 -16.11 21.47 16.61
N LYS A 247 -15.71 21.05 17.81
CA LYS A 247 -14.96 21.95 18.70
C LYS A 247 -13.62 22.37 18.11
N ARG A 248 -12.93 21.44 17.45
CA ARG A 248 -11.66 21.70 16.77
C ARG A 248 -11.84 22.66 15.61
N LYS A 249 -12.95 22.54 14.89
CA LYS A 249 -13.30 23.44 13.78
C LYS A 249 -13.42 24.89 14.24
N GLU A 250 -14.06 25.12 15.39
CA GLU A 250 -14.14 26.46 16.00
C GLU A 250 -12.77 27.03 16.41
N ILE A 251 -11.81 26.17 16.74
CA ILE A 251 -10.49 26.58 17.22
C ILE A 251 -9.56 26.89 16.04
N ASN A 252 -9.48 26.00 15.06
CA ASN A 252 -8.61 26.13 13.89
C ASN A 252 -9.12 25.29 12.72
N GLU A 253 -10.06 25.86 11.95
CA GLU A 253 -10.67 25.20 10.79
C GLU A 253 -9.63 24.83 9.72
N ARG A 254 -8.63 25.68 9.47
CA ARG A 254 -7.61 25.41 8.45
C ARG A 254 -6.81 24.15 8.76
N TYR A 255 -6.25 24.07 9.97
CA TYR A 255 -5.48 22.89 10.38
C TYR A 255 -6.36 21.63 10.35
N LEU A 256 -7.63 21.76 10.77
CA LEU A 256 -8.56 20.63 10.76
C LEU A 256 -8.82 20.08 9.36
N ASN A 257 -9.01 20.96 8.37
CA ASN A 257 -9.24 20.54 6.99
C ASN A 257 -8.01 19.85 6.39
N GLU A 258 -6.81 20.40 6.65
CA GLU A 258 -5.53 19.78 6.27
C GLU A 258 -5.37 18.40 6.93
N GLU A 259 -5.73 18.27 8.20
CA GLU A 259 -5.71 16.99 8.92
C GLU A 259 -6.69 15.98 8.32
N HIS A 260 -7.96 16.35 8.11
CA HIS A 260 -8.96 15.45 7.53
C HIS A 260 -8.58 15.01 6.11
N SER A 261 -7.95 15.90 5.35
CA SER A 261 -7.40 15.59 4.03
C SER A 261 -6.32 14.50 4.14
N LYS A 262 -5.31 14.70 5.00
CA LYS A 262 -4.22 13.73 5.17
C LYS A 262 -4.69 12.41 5.79
N GLU A 263 -5.57 12.44 6.78
CA GLU A 263 -6.21 11.24 7.33
C GLU A 263 -6.95 10.45 6.25
N THR A 264 -7.60 11.15 5.30
CA THR A 264 -8.29 10.50 4.18
C THR A 264 -7.31 9.90 3.18
N ALA A 265 -6.29 10.66 2.77
CA ALA A 265 -5.29 10.20 1.82
C ALA A 265 -4.54 8.96 2.35
N GLU A 266 -3.87 9.15 3.48
CA GLU A 266 -2.95 8.17 4.03
C GLU A 266 -3.65 7.06 4.80
N GLY A 267 -4.72 7.40 5.52
CA GLY A 267 -5.49 6.42 6.26
C GLY A 267 -6.20 5.40 5.37
N THR A 268 -6.72 5.82 4.21
CA THR A 268 -7.33 4.88 3.26
C THR A 268 -6.28 3.99 2.58
N ALA A 269 -5.11 4.54 2.24
CA ALA A 269 -3.98 3.77 1.72
C ALA A 269 -3.44 2.76 2.76
N CYS A 270 -3.29 3.16 4.02
CA CYS A 270 -2.96 2.26 5.13
C CYS A 270 -4.02 1.18 5.36
N TYR A 271 -5.30 1.52 5.26
CA TYR A 271 -6.39 0.54 5.36
C TYR A 271 -6.36 -0.49 4.23
N VAL A 272 -6.03 -0.09 3.00
CA VAL A 272 -5.77 -1.02 1.89
C VAL A 272 -4.57 -1.91 2.19
N GLY A 273 -3.47 -1.33 2.71
CA GLY A 273 -2.30 -2.06 3.18
C GLY A 273 -2.62 -3.10 4.27
N LEU A 274 -3.49 -2.75 5.23
CA LEU A 274 -3.97 -3.65 6.28
C LEU A 274 -4.69 -4.87 5.71
N LYS A 275 -5.57 -4.67 4.72
CA LYS A 275 -6.24 -5.78 4.04
C LYS A 275 -5.25 -6.67 3.29
N ALA A 276 -4.30 -6.07 2.58
CA ALA A 276 -3.27 -6.83 1.88
C ALA A 276 -2.40 -7.65 2.86
N ALA A 277 -2.06 -7.08 4.01
CA ALA A 277 -1.31 -7.77 5.05
C ALA A 277 -2.05 -8.99 5.61
N ARG A 278 -3.37 -8.91 5.80
CA ARG A 278 -4.21 -10.06 6.19
C ARG A 278 -4.16 -11.19 5.18
N LEU A 279 -4.22 -10.88 3.88
CA LEU A 279 -4.16 -11.88 2.81
C LEU A 279 -2.82 -12.63 2.73
N THR A 280 -1.74 -12.00 3.20
CA THR A 280 -0.40 -12.58 3.18
C THR A 280 0.05 -13.10 4.55
N ASN A 281 -0.78 -12.98 5.60
CA ASN A 281 -0.41 -13.21 7.00
C ASN A 281 0.80 -12.36 7.44
N THR A 282 0.92 -11.15 6.89
CA THR A 282 1.92 -10.17 7.31
C THR A 282 1.41 -9.46 8.55
N ARG A 283 2.25 -9.34 9.59
CA ARG A 283 1.92 -8.50 10.74
C ARG A 283 1.87 -7.04 10.28
N TYR A 284 0.73 -6.40 10.39
CA TYR A 284 0.51 -4.98 10.17
C TYR A 284 -0.82 -4.56 10.80
N GLY A 285 -0.93 -3.31 11.27
CA GLY A 285 -2.09 -2.83 12.02
C GLY A 285 -1.92 -1.39 12.46
N VAL A 286 -2.94 -0.84 13.11
CA VAL A 286 -2.91 0.52 13.69
C VAL A 286 -1.80 0.59 14.74
N LEU A 287 -0.94 1.60 14.63
CA LEU A 287 0.24 1.81 15.49
C LEU A 287 1.13 0.57 15.58
N ALA A 288 1.37 -0.09 14.44
CA ALA A 288 2.24 -1.26 14.38
C ALA A 288 3.72 -0.87 14.45
N PHE A 289 4.18 -0.49 15.63
CA PHE A 289 5.61 -0.24 15.89
C PHE A 289 6.44 -1.52 15.90
N THR A 290 7.76 -1.32 15.78
CA THR A 290 8.79 -2.36 15.70
C THR A 290 8.89 -3.22 16.98
N ASN A 291 8.41 -2.72 18.12
CA ASN A 291 8.41 -3.48 19.36
C ASN A 291 7.30 -4.56 19.35
N ASN A 292 7.67 -5.81 19.66
CA ASN A 292 6.81 -6.97 19.49
C ASN A 292 5.95 -7.28 20.73
N LYS A 293 5.87 -6.37 21.72
CA LYS A 293 5.43 -6.74 23.07
C LYS A 293 4.20 -6.00 23.59
N GLU A 294 3.92 -4.78 23.11
CA GLU A 294 2.80 -3.99 23.65
C GLU A 294 1.99 -3.33 22.54
N LYS A 295 0.66 -3.38 22.69
CA LYS A 295 -0.27 -2.70 21.78
C LYS A 295 -0.32 -1.22 22.16
N VAL A 296 0.50 -0.41 21.48
CA VAL A 296 0.56 1.04 21.67
C VAL A 296 -0.79 1.67 21.28
N THR A 297 -1.29 2.55 22.14
CA THR A 297 -2.50 3.36 21.94
C THR A 297 -2.15 4.77 21.47
N PHE A 298 -3.11 5.50 20.89
CA PHE A 298 -2.92 6.91 20.55
C PHE A 298 -2.65 7.75 21.81
N SER A 299 -3.29 7.40 22.93
CA SER A 299 -2.96 7.99 24.24
C SER A 299 -1.50 7.76 24.65
N ASP A 300 -0.94 6.59 24.39
CA ASP A 300 0.46 6.29 24.74
C ASP A 300 1.44 7.16 23.92
N VAL A 301 1.10 7.44 22.66
CA VAL A 301 1.88 8.35 21.81
C VAL A 301 1.86 9.77 22.39
N LEU A 302 0.68 10.28 22.79
CA LEU A 302 0.55 11.58 23.47
C LEU A 302 1.40 11.62 24.76
N ASP A 303 1.34 10.55 25.54
CA ASP A 303 2.12 10.43 26.77
C ASP A 303 3.62 10.41 26.51
N ALA A 304 4.08 9.70 25.47
CA ALA A 304 5.48 9.64 25.07
C ALA A 304 5.99 11.01 24.59
N MET A 305 5.21 11.72 23.77
CA MET A 305 5.54 13.09 23.33
C MET A 305 5.62 14.06 24.51
N SER A 306 4.69 13.98 25.47
CA SER A 306 4.71 14.85 26.67
C SER A 306 5.91 14.61 27.60
N LYS A 307 6.64 13.52 27.40
CA LYS A 307 7.84 13.11 28.14
C LYS A 307 9.11 13.23 27.29
N ASP A 308 9.03 13.84 26.11
CA ASP A 308 10.13 13.95 25.15
C ASP A 308 10.76 12.60 24.75
N LYS A 309 9.93 11.54 24.75
CA LYS A 309 10.34 10.19 24.33
C LYS A 309 10.00 9.92 22.86
N TYR A 310 9.30 10.85 22.23
CA TYR A 310 8.85 10.73 20.85
C TYR A 310 8.67 12.12 20.23
N PRO A 311 9.03 12.34 18.95
CA PRO A 311 8.94 13.66 18.33
C PRO A 311 7.51 14.21 18.34
N THR A 312 7.35 15.46 18.77
CA THR A 312 6.05 16.15 18.84
C THR A 312 5.44 16.43 17.47
N THR A 313 6.28 16.55 16.43
CA THR A 313 5.87 16.73 15.03
C THR A 313 5.04 15.56 14.50
N PHE A 314 5.09 14.39 15.15
CA PHE A 314 4.32 13.19 14.80
C PHE A 314 2.80 13.44 14.74
N ILE A 315 2.28 14.37 15.56
CA ILE A 315 0.86 14.76 15.61
C ILE A 315 0.34 15.21 14.23
N GLY A 316 1.14 15.95 13.48
CA GLY A 316 0.76 16.47 12.15
C GLY A 316 1.24 15.59 10.99
N ASP A 317 1.85 14.44 11.28
CA ASP A 317 2.52 13.63 10.27
C ASP A 317 2.10 12.16 10.31
N TRP A 318 2.98 11.28 10.78
CA TRP A 318 2.78 9.83 10.76
C TRP A 318 1.59 9.34 11.60
N GLU A 319 1.12 10.12 12.57
CA GLU A 319 -0.08 9.74 13.31
C GLU A 319 -1.33 9.68 12.40
N LEU A 320 -1.41 10.57 11.42
CA LEU A 320 -2.61 10.72 10.58
C LEU A 320 -2.87 9.51 9.67
N TYR A 321 -1.81 8.74 9.38
CA TYR A 321 -1.88 7.43 8.74
C TYR A 321 -2.69 6.44 9.61
N ASN A 322 -2.43 6.47 10.93
CA ASN A 322 -3.00 5.53 11.89
C ASN A 322 -4.42 5.92 12.31
N THR A 323 -4.68 7.20 12.56
CA THR A 323 -6.02 7.69 12.90
C THR A 323 -6.96 7.51 11.72
N GLY A 324 -6.56 7.88 10.50
CA GLY A 324 -7.35 7.67 9.29
C GLY A 324 -7.64 6.20 9.00
N MET A 325 -6.66 5.30 9.22
CA MET A 325 -6.88 3.85 9.09
C MET A 325 -7.91 3.34 10.11
N GLU A 326 -7.86 3.81 11.36
CA GLU A 326 -8.83 3.47 12.40
C GLU A 326 -10.26 3.94 12.04
N LEU A 327 -10.39 5.12 11.44
CA LEU A 327 -11.68 5.61 10.92
C LEU A 327 -12.20 4.70 9.81
N CYS A 328 -11.34 4.25 8.88
CA CYS A 328 -11.73 3.30 7.83
C CYS A 328 -12.22 1.96 8.40
N ILE A 329 -11.53 1.42 9.41
CA ILE A 329 -11.96 0.19 10.12
C ILE A 329 -13.33 0.40 10.76
N THR A 330 -13.53 1.55 11.42
CA THR A 330 -14.81 1.91 12.05
C THR A 330 -15.95 1.97 11.02
N LEU A 331 -15.73 2.64 9.88
CA LEU A 331 -16.71 2.74 8.80
C LEU A 331 -17.14 1.35 8.26
N ASP A 332 -16.17 0.45 8.11
CA ASP A 332 -16.39 -0.92 7.63
C ASP A 332 -17.17 -1.75 8.66
N ASN A 333 -16.77 -1.70 9.93
CA ASN A 333 -17.42 -2.43 11.03
C ASN A 333 -18.85 -1.96 11.33
N LEU A 334 -19.17 -0.69 11.07
CA LEU A 334 -20.54 -0.19 11.12
C LEU A 334 -21.40 -0.69 9.96
N GLY A 335 -20.78 -1.15 8.88
CA GLY A 335 -21.45 -1.58 7.65
C GLY A 335 -22.05 -0.40 6.88
N ILE A 336 -21.38 0.76 6.88
CA ILE A 336 -21.87 1.95 6.17
C ILE A 336 -21.81 1.69 4.67
N LYS A 337 -22.96 1.52 4.02
CA LYS A 337 -22.98 1.18 2.60
C LYS A 337 -22.38 2.29 1.74
N ASN A 338 -21.58 1.89 0.74
CA ASN A 338 -21.02 2.75 -0.31
C ASN A 338 -20.12 3.90 0.17
N TRP A 339 -19.54 3.83 1.39
CA TRP A 339 -18.65 4.90 1.86
C TRP A 339 -17.41 5.06 0.96
N GLN A 340 -16.79 3.96 0.56
CA GLN A 340 -15.66 3.94 -0.38
C GLN A 340 -16.03 4.55 -1.74
N LYS A 341 -17.23 4.23 -2.27
CA LYS A 341 -17.70 4.81 -3.54
C LYS A 341 -17.88 6.33 -3.47
N LYS A 342 -18.32 6.84 -2.33
CA LYS A 342 -18.45 8.29 -2.12
C LYS A 342 -17.08 8.96 -2.16
N LEU A 343 -16.07 8.38 -1.51
CA LEU A 343 -14.69 8.89 -1.60
C LEU A 343 -14.14 8.79 -3.02
N ASN A 344 -14.42 7.70 -3.75
CA ASN A 344 -14.00 7.57 -5.16
C ASN A 344 -14.65 8.62 -6.08
N SER A 345 -15.80 9.18 -5.71
CA SER A 345 -16.52 10.19 -6.50
C SER A 345 -16.09 11.63 -6.21
N GLN A 346 -15.11 11.82 -5.31
CA GLN A 346 -14.61 13.15 -5.02
C GLN A 346 -13.89 13.75 -6.23
N THR A 347 -13.84 15.08 -6.28
CA THR A 347 -13.17 15.83 -7.35
C THR A 347 -12.45 17.04 -6.76
N PRO A 348 -11.53 17.69 -7.50
CA PRO A 348 -10.98 19.00 -7.17
C PRO A 348 -11.99 20.06 -6.73
N ASP A 349 -13.23 20.02 -7.20
CA ASP A 349 -14.24 21.02 -6.84
C ASP A 349 -15.16 20.57 -5.70
N LYS A 350 -15.17 19.27 -5.40
CA LYS A 350 -16.03 18.65 -4.38
C LYS A 350 -15.23 17.62 -3.60
N PRO A 351 -14.30 18.04 -2.72
CA PRO A 351 -13.58 17.13 -1.85
C PRO A 351 -14.56 16.45 -0.89
N ILE A 352 -14.27 15.20 -0.55
CA ILE A 352 -14.99 14.43 0.46
C ILE A 352 -13.95 13.70 1.28
N ASN A 353 -13.96 13.89 2.59
CA ASN A 353 -13.04 13.24 3.51
C ASN A 353 -13.75 12.21 4.41
N LEU A 354 -12.98 11.45 5.19
CA LEU A 354 -13.51 10.43 6.13
C LEU A 354 -14.44 11.06 7.17
N TYR A 355 -14.13 12.26 7.66
CA TYR A 355 -14.98 12.99 8.59
C TYR A 355 -16.34 13.32 7.96
N ASP A 356 -16.42 13.75 6.70
CA ASP A 356 -17.68 14.04 6.00
C ASP A 356 -18.59 12.82 5.92
N ILE A 357 -18.00 11.65 5.67
CA ILE A 357 -18.73 10.38 5.66
C ILE A 357 -19.32 10.08 7.05
N LEU A 358 -18.51 10.22 8.10
CA LEU A 358 -18.95 10.00 9.49
C LEU A 358 -19.99 11.02 9.93
N LYS A 359 -19.79 12.31 9.61
CA LYS A 359 -20.74 13.38 9.93
C LYS A 359 -22.07 13.18 9.23
N LYS A 360 -22.05 12.74 7.97
CA LYS A 360 -23.26 12.35 7.23
C LYS A 360 -23.94 11.15 7.89
N TYR A 361 -23.20 10.12 8.25
CA TYR A 361 -23.74 8.95 8.97
C TYR A 361 -24.37 9.36 10.32
N TYR A 362 -23.69 10.19 11.11
CA TYR A 362 -24.15 10.75 12.37
C TYR A 362 -25.51 11.45 12.21
N LYS A 363 -25.63 12.35 11.22
CA LYS A 363 -26.87 13.08 10.92
C LYS A 363 -27.99 12.15 10.46
N GLN A 364 -27.70 11.24 9.52
CA GLN A 364 -28.70 10.35 8.93
C GLN A 364 -29.30 9.36 9.94
N ASN A 365 -28.51 8.92 10.91
CA ASN A 365 -28.95 7.98 11.95
C ASN A 365 -29.43 8.70 13.22
N LYS A 366 -29.47 10.04 13.23
CA LYS A 366 -29.89 10.86 14.37
C LYS A 366 -29.20 10.41 15.66
N LEU A 367 -27.88 10.22 15.58
CA LEU A 367 -27.11 9.79 16.75
C LEU A 367 -27.20 10.87 17.83
N GLU A 368 -27.14 10.44 19.09
CA GLU A 368 -27.23 11.33 20.26
C GLU A 368 -26.11 12.37 20.21
N GLU A 369 -26.45 13.64 20.45
CA GLU A 369 -25.48 14.70 20.61
C GLU A 369 -24.87 14.65 22.02
N ILE A 370 -23.54 14.73 22.11
CA ILE A 370 -22.82 14.65 23.38
C ILE A 370 -22.01 15.93 23.53
N SER A 371 -22.34 16.74 24.53
CA SER A 371 -21.67 18.02 24.73
C SER A 371 -20.18 17.83 25.03
N ILE A 372 -19.37 18.81 24.64
CA ILE A 372 -17.92 18.76 24.82
C ILE A 372 -17.53 18.68 26.30
N GLU A 373 -18.28 19.31 27.20
CA GLU A 373 -18.04 19.29 28.64
C GLU A 373 -18.17 17.87 29.21
N LYS A 374 -19.19 17.11 28.77
CA LYS A 374 -19.35 15.72 29.18
C LYS A 374 -18.19 14.84 28.71
N ILE A 375 -17.62 15.14 27.54
CA ILE A 375 -16.47 14.43 26.97
C ILE A 375 -15.20 14.79 27.75
N GLU A 376 -14.99 16.08 28.04
CA GLU A 376 -13.87 16.58 28.82
C GLU A 376 -13.83 15.98 30.23
N ASP A 377 -14.97 15.92 30.91
CA ASP A 377 -15.12 15.30 32.22
C ASP A 377 -14.82 13.80 32.16
N LYS A 378 -15.39 13.10 31.18
CA LYS A 378 -15.20 11.66 30.97
C LYS A 378 -13.74 11.29 30.74
N TYR A 379 -12.97 12.14 30.08
CA TYR A 379 -11.60 11.86 29.65
C TYR A 379 -10.52 12.58 30.42
N ASN A 380 -10.85 13.14 31.59
CA ASN A 380 -9.90 13.84 32.45
C ASN A 380 -9.13 14.93 31.68
N TYR A 381 -9.87 15.85 31.07
CA TYR A 381 -9.31 16.91 30.24
C TYR A 381 -8.20 17.71 30.93
N LYS A 382 -8.28 17.89 32.26
CA LYS A 382 -7.22 18.55 33.04
C LYS A 382 -5.87 17.86 32.92
N GLU A 383 -5.83 16.53 32.88
CA GLU A 383 -4.59 15.78 32.68
C GLU A 383 -4.09 15.90 31.23
N ILE A 384 -4.98 15.81 30.26
CA ILE A 384 -4.66 16.00 28.83
C ILE A 384 -4.07 17.39 28.60
N LEU A 385 -4.64 18.43 29.22
CA LEU A 385 -4.17 19.81 29.12
C LEU A 385 -2.75 19.97 29.66
N LYS A 386 -2.41 19.31 30.79
CA LYS A 386 -1.05 19.31 31.34
C LYS A 386 -0.04 18.65 30.38
N LYS A 387 -0.44 17.56 29.72
CA LYS A 387 0.42 16.89 28.72
C LYS A 387 0.59 17.77 27.48
N SER A 388 -0.49 18.37 27.02
CA SER A 388 -0.54 19.27 25.86
C SER A 388 0.31 20.52 26.06
N GLU A 389 0.36 21.07 27.28
CA GLU A 389 1.25 22.19 27.61
C GLU A 389 2.72 21.81 27.51
N LYS A 390 3.11 20.58 27.89
CA LYS A 390 4.48 20.11 27.73
C LYS A 390 4.83 19.93 26.25
N ILE A 391 3.94 19.32 25.48
CA ILE A 391 4.11 19.12 24.03
C ILE A 391 4.25 20.47 23.32
N GLN A 392 3.41 21.46 23.64
CA GLN A 392 3.50 22.79 23.05
C GLN A 392 4.86 23.45 23.26
N ARG A 393 5.50 23.25 24.42
CA ARG A 393 6.83 23.81 24.71
C ARG A 393 7.97 23.13 23.95
N LEU A 394 7.71 21.96 23.37
CA LEU A 394 8.66 21.17 22.58
C LEU A 394 8.44 21.31 21.07
N LEU A 395 7.34 21.94 20.64
CA LEU A 395 7.08 22.36 19.25
C LEU A 395 7.73 23.72 19.00
#